data_AF-A0A660MQ47-F1
#
_entry.id   AF-A0A660MQ47-F1
#
_cell.length_a   1.000
_cell.length_b   1.000
_cell.length_c   1.000
_cell.angle_alpha   90.00
_cell.angle_beta   90.00
_cell.angle_gamma   90.00
#
_symmetry.space_group_name_H-M   'P 1'
#
loop_
_entity.id
_entity.type
_entity.pdbx_description
1 polymer ?
#
loop_
_entity_poly.entity_id
_entity_poly.type
_entity_poly.pdbx_seq_one_letter_code
_entity_poly.pdbx_strand_id
1 'polypeptide(L)'
;MYCLKQIHIQNFRNIEYQTIYLGERKSVFVGKNGSGKTIILKAIEKLINSKRIKRKDFKDLEKKLILEATVIYNGEEIKIKIEAKFESDEITTVDNFSDEKQKEFLKKVNLIFIPADRKINKENKEDGYIKLIDLILKTKELKNDKLVSKAREKLSNLKSRDGATKTTILISLLRLYLFSIKNFKSDDFTIFLIDQPENFLHPHATKMIDEILQSIGEQENTKVCYATHSTEL
;
A
#
# COMPACT_ATOMS: atom_id res chain seq x y z
N MET A 1 6.27 5.62 -17.86
CA MET A 1 5.17 4.72 -17.44
C MET A 1 5.67 3.83 -16.32
N TYR A 2 4.90 3.72 -15.23
CA TYR A 2 5.26 2.93 -14.06
C TYR A 2 4.31 1.74 -13.90
N CYS A 3 4.81 0.60 -13.45
CA CYS A 3 3.95 -0.54 -13.12
C CYS A 3 4.63 -1.45 -12.09
N LEU A 4 3.85 -2.03 -11.17
CA LEU A 4 4.29 -3.17 -10.36
C LEU A 4 3.69 -4.44 -10.97
N LYS A 5 4.51 -5.24 -11.67
CA LYS A 5 4.02 -6.39 -12.47
C LYS A 5 3.90 -7.66 -11.65
N GLN A 6 4.86 -7.89 -10.76
CA GLN A 6 5.00 -9.18 -10.08
C GLN A 6 5.64 -8.97 -8.72
N ILE A 7 5.24 -9.80 -7.77
CA ILE A 7 5.96 -9.99 -6.51
C ILE A 7 6.28 -11.47 -6.30
N HIS A 8 7.53 -11.75 -5.99
CA HIS A 8 8.05 -13.02 -5.55
C HIS A 8 8.34 -12.96 -4.04
N ILE A 9 7.78 -13.91 -3.31
CA ILE A 9 7.79 -13.97 -1.85
C ILE A 9 8.32 -15.34 -1.43
N GLN A 10 9.37 -15.35 -0.62
CA GLN A 10 9.92 -16.57 -0.03
C GLN A 10 10.16 -16.37 1.47
N ASN A 11 9.76 -17.37 2.25
CA ASN A 11 9.96 -17.45 3.70
C ASN A 11 9.46 -16.20 4.47
N PHE A 12 8.32 -15.65 4.05
CA PHE A 12 7.72 -14.46 4.65
C PHE A 12 6.42 -14.82 5.40
N ARG A 13 6.47 -14.80 6.73
CA ARG A 13 5.37 -15.07 7.65
C ARG A 13 4.73 -16.44 7.46
N ASN A 14 3.59 -16.55 6.77
CA ASN A 14 2.97 -17.85 6.50
C ASN A 14 3.25 -18.36 5.07
N ILE A 15 3.86 -17.54 4.22
CA ILE A 15 4.20 -17.89 2.82
C ILE A 15 5.58 -18.54 2.80
N GLU A 16 5.64 -19.80 2.33
CA GLU A 16 6.91 -20.49 2.10
C GLU A 16 7.56 -20.04 0.80
N TYR A 17 6.82 -20.13 -0.31
CA TYR A 17 7.24 -19.69 -1.63
C TYR A 17 6.00 -19.36 -2.45
N GLN A 18 5.93 -18.16 -3.01
CA GLN A 18 4.86 -17.78 -3.92
C GLN A 18 5.31 -16.68 -4.88
N THR A 19 4.90 -16.81 -6.14
CA THR A 19 5.01 -15.74 -7.14
C THR A 19 3.60 -15.30 -7.53
N ILE A 20 3.34 -13.99 -7.44
CA ILE A 20 2.06 -13.37 -7.76
C ILE A 20 2.24 -12.40 -8.91
N TYR A 21 1.48 -12.61 -9.99
CA TYR A 21 1.34 -11.67 -11.09
C TYR A 21 0.23 -10.68 -10.78
N LEU A 22 0.48 -9.41 -11.02
CA LEU A 22 -0.40 -8.30 -10.69
C LEU A 22 -0.95 -7.71 -11.98
N GLY A 23 -2.26 -7.56 -12.07
CA GLY A 23 -2.91 -6.85 -13.17
C GLY A 23 -2.42 -5.41 -13.23
N GLU A 24 -2.32 -4.83 -14.44
CA GLU A 24 -1.65 -3.54 -14.68
C GLU A 24 -2.09 -2.44 -13.70
N ARG A 25 -3.41 -2.22 -13.60
CA ARG A 25 -4.05 -1.15 -12.83
C ARG A 25 -4.64 -1.61 -11.49
N LYS A 26 -5.35 -2.75 -11.50
CA LYS A 26 -6.08 -3.30 -10.35
C LYS A 26 -5.66 -4.76 -10.12
N SER A 27 -5.51 -5.16 -8.87
CA SER A 27 -5.29 -6.56 -8.47
C SER A 27 -6.13 -6.87 -7.23
N VAL A 28 -6.94 -7.92 -7.31
CA VAL A 28 -7.86 -8.31 -6.24
C VAL A 28 -7.46 -9.69 -5.74
N PHE A 29 -7.17 -9.79 -4.45
CA PHE A 29 -6.89 -11.07 -3.81
C PHE A 29 -8.15 -11.53 -3.09
N VAL A 30 -8.78 -12.60 -3.57
CA VAL A 30 -10.00 -13.18 -3.00
C VAL A 30 -9.68 -14.55 -2.38
N GLY A 31 -10.29 -14.87 -1.23
CA GLY A 31 -10.17 -16.19 -0.61
C GLY A 31 -10.60 -16.24 0.85
N LYS A 32 -10.47 -17.39 1.49
CA LYS A 32 -10.87 -17.60 2.90
C LYS A 32 -10.00 -16.84 3.91
N ASN A 33 -10.49 -16.66 5.14
CA ASN A 33 -9.69 -16.12 6.26
C ASN A 33 -8.39 -16.92 6.42
N GLY A 34 -7.27 -16.22 6.67
CA GLY A 34 -5.97 -16.86 6.86
C GLY A 34 -5.26 -17.34 5.59
N SER A 35 -5.84 -17.19 4.39
CA SER A 35 -5.25 -17.67 3.13
C SER A 35 -4.01 -16.92 2.62
N GLY A 36 -3.49 -15.94 3.38
CA GLY A 36 -2.27 -15.20 3.02
C GLY A 36 -2.48 -13.90 2.24
N LYS A 37 -3.70 -13.50 1.86
CA LYS A 37 -3.97 -12.27 1.08
C LYS A 37 -3.37 -11.00 1.70
N THR A 38 -3.65 -10.77 2.98
CA THR A 38 -3.09 -9.65 3.75
C THR A 38 -1.57 -9.71 3.80
N ILE A 39 -0.98 -10.91 3.77
CA ILE A 39 0.47 -11.10 3.82
C ILE A 39 1.11 -10.74 2.48
N ILE A 40 0.44 -10.97 1.35
CA ILE A 40 0.86 -10.46 0.03
C ILE A 40 0.91 -8.92 0.06
N LEU A 41 -0.15 -8.24 0.54
CA LEU A 41 -0.14 -6.78 0.67
C LEU A 41 1.00 -6.29 1.58
N LYS A 42 1.22 -6.97 2.71
CA LYS A 42 2.31 -6.61 3.64
C LYS A 42 3.70 -6.91 3.09
N ALA A 43 3.86 -7.88 2.19
CA ALA A 43 5.12 -8.12 1.49
C ALA A 43 5.45 -6.95 0.54
N ILE A 44 4.46 -6.47 -0.23
CA ILE A 44 4.62 -5.29 -1.09
C ILE A 44 4.94 -4.04 -0.24
N GLU A 45 4.18 -3.80 0.83
CA GLU A 45 4.41 -2.69 1.76
C GLU A 45 5.82 -2.74 2.36
N LYS A 46 6.26 -3.92 2.79
CA LYS A 46 7.59 -4.11 3.38
C LYS A 46 8.70 -3.82 2.38
N LEU A 47 8.58 -4.34 1.15
CA LEU A 47 9.60 -4.20 0.10
C LEU A 47 9.77 -2.74 -0.35
N ILE A 48 8.66 -2.02 -0.52
CA ILE A 48 8.68 -0.67 -1.11
C ILE A 48 8.86 0.41 -0.03
N ASN A 49 8.18 0.28 1.12
CA ASN A 49 8.10 1.35 2.11
C ASN A 49 8.93 1.09 3.37
N SER A 50 8.55 0.11 4.21
CA SER A 50 9.18 -0.07 5.52
C SER A 50 10.65 -0.50 5.43
N LYS A 51 11.01 -1.32 4.42
CA LYS A 51 12.34 -1.89 4.10
C LYS A 51 13.07 -2.64 5.21
N ARG A 52 12.68 -2.48 6.48
CA ARG A 52 13.30 -3.11 7.64
C ARG A 52 12.63 -4.44 7.95
N ILE A 53 13.34 -5.54 7.75
CA ILE A 53 12.90 -6.89 8.13
C ILE A 53 13.01 -7.07 9.65
N LYS A 54 12.02 -7.74 10.25
CA LYS A 54 12.00 -8.08 11.69
C LYS A 54 11.91 -9.59 11.85
N ARG A 55 12.28 -10.11 13.02
CA ARG A 55 12.23 -11.56 13.33
C ARG A 55 10.87 -12.18 13.03
N LYS A 56 9.78 -11.47 13.36
CA LYS A 56 8.39 -11.89 13.10
C LYS A 56 8.00 -11.97 11.61
N ASP A 57 8.82 -11.44 10.71
CA ASP A 57 8.56 -11.48 9.27
C ASP A 57 9.06 -12.79 8.65
N PHE A 58 9.95 -13.53 9.30
CA PHE A 58 10.38 -14.86 8.87
C PHE A 58 9.29 -15.91 9.14
N LYS A 59 9.09 -16.84 8.20
CA LYS A 59 8.30 -18.05 8.45
C LYS A 59 9.14 -19.07 9.22
N ASP A 60 10.39 -19.24 8.79
CA ASP A 60 11.40 -20.13 9.35
C ASP A 60 12.70 -19.33 9.51
N LEU A 61 13.26 -19.31 10.71
CA LEU A 61 14.45 -18.52 11.03
C LEU A 61 15.73 -19.15 10.46
N GLU A 62 15.71 -20.45 10.14
CA GLU A 62 16.85 -21.17 9.54
C GLU A 62 16.94 -20.93 8.02
N LYS A 63 15.90 -20.35 7.41
CA LYS A 63 15.83 -20.11 5.96
C LYS A 63 16.01 -18.62 5.66
N LYS A 64 16.57 -18.34 4.47
CA LYS A 64 16.60 -16.95 3.96
C LYS A 64 15.20 -16.47 3.61
N LEU A 65 14.89 -15.23 3.96
CA LEU A 65 13.71 -14.50 3.53
C LEU A 65 14.03 -13.71 2.26
N ILE A 66 13.19 -13.80 1.24
CA ILE A 66 13.36 -13.06 -0.01
C ILE A 66 12.04 -12.38 -0.38
N LEU A 67 12.09 -11.07 -0.58
CA LEU A 67 11.03 -10.33 -1.26
C LEU A 67 11.64 -9.69 -2.50
N GLU A 68 11.08 -10.00 -3.66
CA GLU A 68 11.51 -9.44 -4.95
C GLU A 68 10.28 -8.97 -5.72
N ALA A 69 10.33 -7.79 -6.31
CA ALA A 69 9.30 -7.31 -7.21
C ALA A 69 9.88 -6.91 -8.55
N THR A 70 9.16 -7.26 -9.60
CA THR A 70 9.43 -6.80 -10.97
C THR A 70 8.55 -5.60 -11.26
N VAL A 71 9.18 -4.48 -11.61
CA VAL A 71 8.52 -3.21 -11.86
C VAL A 71 8.92 -2.65 -13.21
N ILE A 72 8.03 -1.90 -13.85
CA ILE A 72 8.35 -1.07 -15.00
C ILE A 72 8.65 0.33 -14.48
N TYR A 73 9.82 0.86 -14.84
CA TYR A 73 10.21 2.24 -14.59
C TYR A 73 10.67 2.87 -15.91
N ASN A 74 10.02 3.95 -16.33
CA ASN A 74 10.32 4.65 -17.59
C ASN A 74 10.36 3.72 -18.83
N GLY A 75 9.50 2.70 -18.85
CA GLY A 75 9.41 1.74 -19.97
C GLY A 75 10.39 0.57 -19.89
N GLU A 76 11.30 0.56 -18.90
CA GLU A 76 12.23 -0.52 -18.68
C GLU A 76 11.78 -1.41 -17.51
N GLU A 77 12.04 -2.71 -17.63
CA GLU A 77 11.79 -3.66 -16.55
C GLU A 77 13.00 -3.71 -15.61
N ILE A 78 12.78 -3.43 -14.33
CA ILE A 78 13.78 -3.51 -13.27
C ILE A 78 13.26 -4.39 -12.13
N LYS A 79 14.20 -4.94 -11.35
CA LYS A 79 13.88 -5.71 -10.14
C LYS A 79 14.29 -4.93 -8.90
N ILE A 80 13.40 -4.86 -7.92
CA ILE A 80 13.72 -4.43 -6.55
C ILE A 80 13.68 -5.66 -5.64
N LYS A 81 14.68 -5.82 -4.78
CA LYS A 81 14.85 -7.03 -3.98
C LYS A 81 15.41 -6.71 -2.61
N ILE A 82 14.91 -7.44 -1.61
CA ILE A 82 15.54 -7.57 -0.29
C ILE A 82 15.66 -9.05 0.08
N GLU A 83 16.85 -9.44 0.48
CA GLU A 83 17.16 -10.72 1.10
C GLU A 83 17.50 -10.49 2.56
N ALA A 84 17.01 -11.35 3.44
CA ALA A 84 17.33 -11.29 4.85
C ALA A 84 17.66 -12.68 5.40
N LYS A 85 18.58 -12.71 6.37
CA LYS A 85 18.90 -13.89 7.16
C LYS A 85 18.84 -13.57 8.63
N PHE A 86 18.59 -14.60 9.43
CA PHE A 86 18.67 -14.54 10.87
C PHE A 86 19.78 -15.50 11.32
N GLU A 87 20.86 -14.96 11.86
CA GLU A 87 22.03 -15.73 12.31
C GLU A 87 22.56 -15.06 13.60
N SER A 88 22.92 -15.86 14.61
CA SER A 88 23.49 -15.36 15.88
C SER A 88 22.67 -14.28 16.59
N ASP A 89 21.34 -14.44 16.58
CA ASP A 89 20.36 -13.49 17.15
C ASP A 89 20.31 -12.11 16.46
N GLU A 90 20.98 -11.98 15.30
CA GLU A 90 20.98 -10.78 14.47
C GLU A 90 20.28 -11.02 13.13
N ILE A 91 19.74 -9.94 12.55
CA ILE A 91 19.16 -9.96 11.20
C ILE A 91 20.09 -9.20 10.27
N THR A 92 20.63 -9.89 9.27
CA THR A 92 21.37 -9.27 8.17
C THR A 92 20.47 -9.11 6.96
N THR A 93 20.57 -7.97 6.28
CA THR A 93 19.77 -7.66 5.09
C THR A 93 20.66 -7.21 3.95
N VAL A 94 20.42 -7.73 2.75
CA VAL A 94 21.04 -7.31 1.50
C VAL A 94 19.93 -6.89 0.55
N ASP A 95 20.03 -5.70 -0.03
CA ASP A 95 19.07 -5.18 -1.00
C ASP A 95 19.82 -4.57 -2.20
N ASN A 96 19.06 -4.26 -3.25
CA ASN A 96 19.57 -3.56 -4.43
C ASN A 96 19.01 -2.15 -4.57
N PHE A 97 18.62 -1.51 -3.46
CA PHE A 97 17.96 -0.20 -3.48
C PHE A 97 18.94 0.95 -3.70
N SER A 98 20.25 0.72 -3.57
CA SER A 98 21.29 1.71 -3.88
C SER A 98 21.58 1.83 -5.37
N ASP A 99 21.24 0.82 -6.16
CA ASP A 99 21.37 0.84 -7.62
C ASP A 99 20.59 2.03 -8.19
N GLU A 100 21.15 2.70 -9.21
CA GLU A 100 20.66 3.99 -9.71
C GLU A 100 19.15 3.97 -10.04
N LYS A 101 18.72 3.04 -10.90
CA LYS A 101 17.33 2.92 -11.36
C LYS A 101 16.37 2.54 -10.23
N GLN A 102 16.79 1.65 -9.32
CA GLN A 102 16.00 1.21 -8.17
C GLN A 102 15.81 2.35 -7.18
N LYS A 103 16.87 3.09 -6.90
CA LYS A 103 16.84 4.27 -6.04
C LYS A 103 15.91 5.35 -6.61
N GLU A 104 15.98 5.60 -7.91
CA GLU A 104 15.10 6.56 -8.59
C GLU A 104 13.64 6.11 -8.58
N PHE A 105 13.37 4.86 -8.92
CA PHE A 105 12.03 4.28 -8.84
C PHE A 105 11.45 4.45 -7.42
N LEU A 106 12.18 4.01 -6.39
CA LEU A 106 11.71 4.05 -5.00
C LEU A 106 11.48 5.49 -4.49
N LYS A 107 12.22 6.49 -5.01
CA LYS A 107 11.97 7.91 -4.69
C LYS A 107 10.69 8.45 -5.34
N LYS A 108 10.27 7.85 -6.46
CA LYS A 108 9.08 8.24 -7.23
C LYS A 108 7.83 7.45 -6.82
N VAL A 109 7.94 6.48 -5.92
CA VAL A 109 6.79 5.67 -5.47
C VAL A 109 6.18 6.21 -4.19
N ASN A 110 4.88 6.48 -4.22
CA ASN A 110 4.03 6.72 -3.05
C ASN A 110 3.25 5.44 -2.73
N LEU A 111 3.50 4.82 -1.57
CA LEU A 111 2.75 3.64 -1.14
C LEU A 111 1.79 4.00 0.00
N ILE A 112 0.50 3.73 -0.21
CA ILE A 112 -0.60 3.94 0.74
C ILE A 112 -1.11 2.58 1.20
N PHE A 113 -0.80 2.18 2.44
CA PHE A 113 -1.31 0.96 3.05
C PHE A 113 -2.41 1.24 4.08
N ILE A 114 -3.61 0.71 3.85
CA ILE A 114 -4.75 0.83 4.76
C ILE A 114 -5.09 -0.55 5.36
N PRO A 115 -4.93 -0.75 6.68
CA PRO A 115 -5.19 -2.04 7.31
C PRO A 115 -6.70 -2.32 7.47
N ALA A 116 -7.03 -3.61 7.60
CA ALA A 116 -8.38 -4.12 7.81
C ALA A 116 -9.09 -3.55 9.06
N ASP A 117 -8.35 -3.32 10.15
CA ASP A 117 -8.86 -2.77 11.41
C ASP A 117 -9.02 -1.24 11.38
N ARG A 118 -8.66 -0.62 10.26
CA ARG A 118 -8.72 0.83 10.03
C ARG A 118 -8.00 1.64 11.12
N LYS A 119 -7.02 1.06 11.83
CA LYS A 119 -6.26 1.84 12.82
C LYS A 119 -5.49 2.95 12.13
N ILE A 120 -5.56 4.13 12.76
CA ILE A 120 -4.86 5.34 12.32
C ILE A 120 -3.84 5.66 13.40
N ASN A 121 -2.56 5.58 13.07
CA ASN A 121 -1.49 6.07 13.92
C ASN A 121 -1.12 7.50 13.51
N LYS A 122 -1.66 8.47 14.25
CA LYS A 122 -1.56 9.91 13.96
C LYS A 122 -0.13 10.46 14.09
N GLU A 123 0.70 9.85 14.92
CA GLU A 123 2.08 10.29 15.16
C GLU A 123 3.06 9.67 14.14
N ASN A 124 2.61 8.65 13.41
CA ASN A 124 3.41 7.98 12.42
C ASN A 124 3.19 8.58 11.03
N LYS A 125 4.18 9.31 10.51
CA LYS A 125 4.15 9.83 9.12
C LYS A 125 4.07 8.72 8.07
N GLU A 126 4.43 7.48 8.43
CA GLU A 126 4.32 6.31 7.56
C GLU A 126 2.91 5.68 7.55
N ASP A 127 1.98 6.18 8.36
CA ASP A 127 0.59 5.72 8.34
C ASP A 127 -0.11 6.06 7.02
N GLY A 128 -0.84 5.09 6.45
CA GLY A 128 -1.46 5.24 5.13
C GLY A 128 -2.49 6.38 5.05
N TYR A 129 -3.23 6.66 6.13
CA TYR A 129 -4.17 7.78 6.13
C TYR A 129 -3.45 9.13 6.10
N ILE A 130 -2.34 9.23 6.86
CA ILE A 130 -1.51 10.43 6.88
C ILE A 130 -0.87 10.66 5.52
N LYS A 131 -0.29 9.62 4.92
CA LYS A 131 0.27 9.69 3.56
C LYS A 131 -0.75 10.06 2.50
N LEU A 132 -1.97 9.52 2.57
CA LEU A 132 -3.04 9.84 1.61
C LEU A 132 -3.44 11.31 1.71
N ILE A 133 -3.56 11.85 2.93
CA ILE A 133 -3.84 13.26 3.15
C ILE A 133 -2.70 14.12 2.59
N ASP A 134 -1.45 13.76 2.88
CA ASP A 134 -0.29 14.49 2.40
C ASP A 134 -0.21 14.50 0.86
N LEU A 135 -0.55 13.38 0.23
CA LEU A 135 -0.64 13.27 -1.23
C LEU A 135 -1.73 14.20 -1.79
N ILE A 136 -2.93 14.19 -1.20
CA ILE A 136 -4.04 15.09 -1.59
C ILE A 136 -3.61 16.56 -1.45
N LEU A 137 -2.93 16.91 -0.36
CA LEU A 137 -2.52 18.29 -0.10
C LEU A 137 -1.40 18.74 -1.05
N LYS A 138 -0.45 17.85 -1.37
CA LYS A 138 0.61 18.06 -2.37
C LYS A 138 0.00 18.38 -3.74
N THR A 139 -1.04 17.64 -4.15
CA THR A 139 -1.67 17.85 -5.46
C THR A 139 -2.34 19.21 -5.59
N LYS A 140 -2.87 19.82 -4.52
CA LYS A 140 -3.65 21.07 -4.64
C LYS A 140 -2.84 22.37 -4.68
N GLU A 141 -1.50 22.32 -4.75
CA GLU A 141 -0.64 23.49 -4.47
C GLU A 141 -1.11 24.29 -3.24
N LEU A 142 -1.60 23.61 -2.20
CA LEU A 142 -1.98 24.28 -0.97
C LEU A 142 -0.70 24.63 -0.20
N LYS A 143 -0.02 25.72 -0.60
CA LYS A 143 1.03 26.40 0.18
C LYS A 143 0.49 27.05 1.46
N ASN A 144 -0.59 26.52 2.03
CA ASN A 144 -1.19 27.04 3.25
C ASN A 144 -1.10 25.98 4.33
N ASP A 145 0.05 25.96 5.00
CA ASP A 145 0.36 25.06 6.13
C ASP A 145 -0.75 25.07 7.19
N LYS A 146 -1.51 26.17 7.33
CA LYS A 146 -2.66 26.26 8.25
C LYS A 146 -3.85 25.39 7.85
N LEU A 147 -4.13 25.20 6.56
CA LEU A 147 -5.23 24.33 6.11
C LEU A 147 -4.85 22.85 6.23
N VAL A 148 -3.60 22.54 5.88
CA VAL A 148 -2.98 21.22 6.07
C VAL A 148 -3.01 20.83 7.54
N SER A 149 -2.51 21.72 8.42
CA SER A 149 -2.51 21.49 9.86
C SER A 149 -3.91 21.35 10.41
N LYS A 150 -4.89 22.16 9.97
CA LYS A 150 -6.29 22.05 10.38
C LYS A 150 -6.96 20.77 9.89
N ALA A 151 -6.64 20.27 8.69
CA ALA A 151 -7.14 18.99 8.19
C ALA A 151 -6.56 17.82 9.01
N ARG A 152 -5.24 17.86 9.28
CA ARG A 152 -4.56 16.92 10.18
C ARG A 152 -5.11 16.97 11.59
N GLU A 153 -5.39 18.17 12.11
CA GLU A 153 -5.98 18.41 13.44
C GLU A 153 -7.43 17.91 13.52
N LYS A 154 -8.24 18.14 12.48
CA LYS A 154 -9.60 17.61 12.41
C LYS A 154 -9.60 16.09 12.36
N LEU A 155 -8.60 15.48 11.71
CA LEU A 155 -8.36 14.04 11.76
C LEU A 155 -7.85 13.59 13.14
N SER A 156 -6.99 14.38 13.78
CA SER A 156 -6.46 14.08 15.12
C SER A 156 -7.54 14.15 16.20
N ASN A 157 -8.56 15.00 16.01
CA ASN A 157 -9.68 15.16 16.93
C ASN A 157 -10.80 14.13 16.72
N LEU A 158 -10.69 13.25 15.72
CA LEU A 158 -11.54 12.06 15.62
C LEU A 158 -11.13 11.09 16.75
N LYS A 159 -11.71 11.29 17.94
CA LYS A 159 -11.65 10.34 19.06
C LYS A 159 -12.49 9.10 18.71
N SER A 160 -11.95 7.92 19.02
CA SER A 160 -12.67 6.66 19.25
C SER A 160 -14.00 6.51 18.52
N ARG A 161 -13.97 6.52 17.19
CA ARG A 161 -15.15 6.16 16.39
C ARG A 161 -15.08 4.70 15.98
N ASP A 162 -16.23 4.03 16.02
CA ASP A 162 -16.43 2.66 15.57
C ASP A 162 -15.90 2.45 14.13
N GLY A 163 -15.59 1.20 13.77
CA GLY A 163 -15.02 0.83 12.48
C GLY A 163 -15.76 1.45 11.28
N ALA A 164 -17.09 1.55 11.37
CA ALA A 164 -17.94 2.16 10.36
C ALA A 164 -17.55 3.61 10.04
N THR A 165 -17.26 4.43 11.05
CA THR A 165 -16.87 5.82 10.78
C THR A 165 -15.51 5.92 10.13
N LYS A 166 -14.57 5.05 10.53
CA LYS A 166 -13.24 5.01 9.92
C LYS A 166 -13.30 4.59 8.46
N THR A 167 -14.22 3.70 8.09
CA THR A 167 -14.46 3.37 6.69
C THR A 167 -15.13 4.54 5.94
N THR A 168 -16.05 5.29 6.53
CA THR A 168 -16.58 6.54 5.93
C THR A 168 -15.48 7.57 5.67
N ILE A 169 -14.52 7.70 6.59
CA ILE A 169 -13.35 8.58 6.43
C ILE A 169 -12.50 8.11 5.24
N LEU A 170 -12.21 6.81 5.15
CA LEU A 170 -11.48 6.23 4.02
C LEU A 170 -12.17 6.56 2.69
N ILE A 171 -13.47 6.28 2.57
CA ILE A 171 -14.27 6.59 1.37
C ILE A 171 -14.17 8.08 1.01
N SER A 172 -14.30 8.95 2.01
CA SER A 172 -14.22 10.41 1.80
C SER A 172 -12.84 10.84 1.29
N LEU A 173 -11.77 10.27 1.85
CA LEU A 173 -10.40 10.56 1.43
C LEU A 173 -10.11 10.03 0.02
N LEU A 174 -10.55 8.81 -0.31
CA LEU A 174 -10.39 8.24 -1.65
C LEU A 174 -11.13 9.07 -2.71
N ARG A 175 -12.36 9.52 -2.41
CA ARG A 175 -13.10 10.45 -3.29
C ARG A 175 -12.38 11.79 -3.44
N LEU A 176 -11.84 12.33 -2.35
CA LEU A 176 -11.10 13.59 -2.38
C LEU A 176 -9.80 13.47 -3.20
N TYR A 177 -9.11 12.33 -3.10
CA TYR A 177 -7.94 12.01 -3.91
C TYR A 177 -8.30 11.91 -5.40
N LEU A 178 -9.36 11.18 -5.76
CA LEU A 178 -9.87 11.14 -7.14
C LEU A 178 -10.19 12.53 -7.68
N PHE A 179 -10.81 13.38 -6.87
CA PHE A 179 -11.07 14.76 -7.25
C PHE A 179 -9.77 15.57 -7.41
N SER A 180 -8.76 15.34 -6.58
CA SER A 180 -7.53 16.13 -6.62
C SER A 180 -6.66 15.79 -7.84
N ILE A 181 -6.49 14.51 -8.16
CA ILE A 181 -5.66 14.09 -9.31
C ILE A 181 -6.29 14.38 -10.68
N LYS A 182 -7.63 14.48 -10.77
CA LYS A 182 -8.29 14.96 -12.00
C LYS A 182 -7.88 16.38 -12.38
N ASN A 183 -7.49 17.19 -11.40
CA ASN A 183 -7.15 18.59 -11.60
C ASN A 183 -5.63 18.85 -11.63
N PHE A 184 -4.82 17.91 -11.10
CA PHE A 184 -3.39 18.07 -10.94
C PHE A 184 -2.67 16.76 -11.26
N LYS A 185 -1.84 16.78 -12.31
CA LYS A 185 -1.05 15.61 -12.71
C LYS A 185 0.17 15.46 -11.80
N SER A 186 0.46 14.23 -11.41
CA SER A 186 1.69 13.85 -10.71
C SER A 186 2.46 12.84 -11.54
N ASP A 187 3.77 13.06 -11.66
CA ASP A 187 4.69 12.10 -12.28
C ASP A 187 5.10 10.96 -11.34
N ASP A 188 4.67 11.01 -10.08
CA ASP A 188 4.98 9.99 -9.06
C ASP A 188 4.03 8.79 -9.23
N PHE A 189 4.53 7.58 -9.01
CA PHE A 189 3.76 6.35 -9.06
C PHE A 189 3.08 6.08 -7.72
N THR A 190 1.75 5.99 -7.68
CA THR A 190 1.01 5.75 -6.43
C THR A 190 0.46 4.32 -6.37
N ILE A 191 0.79 3.60 -5.30
CA ILE A 191 0.31 2.23 -5.04
C ILE A 191 -0.60 2.25 -3.81
N PHE A 192 -1.88 1.92 -4.02
CA PHE A 192 -2.84 1.68 -2.95
C PHE A 192 -2.86 0.20 -2.59
N LEU A 193 -2.64 -0.11 -1.31
CA LEU A 193 -2.76 -1.44 -0.74
C LEU A 193 -3.84 -1.40 0.35
N ILE A 194 -5.01 -1.98 0.11
CA ILE A 194 -6.14 -1.88 1.04
C ILE A 194 -6.56 -3.27 1.48
N ASP A 195 -6.56 -3.52 2.79
CA ASP A 195 -6.95 -4.80 3.35
C ASP A 195 -8.41 -4.74 3.79
N GLN A 196 -9.21 -5.69 3.29
CA GLN A 196 -10.66 -5.83 3.50
C GLN A 196 -11.41 -4.50 3.32
N PRO A 197 -11.38 -3.84 2.14
CA PRO A 197 -12.03 -2.54 1.90
C PRO A 197 -13.50 -2.48 2.35
N GLU A 198 -14.21 -3.60 2.24
CA GLU A 198 -15.61 -3.81 2.64
C GLU A 198 -15.87 -3.81 4.14
N ASN A 199 -14.83 -3.94 4.99
CA ASN A 199 -15.03 -4.01 6.42
C ASN A 199 -15.81 -2.79 6.95
N PHE A 200 -16.79 -3.08 7.80
CA PHE A 200 -17.70 -2.12 8.42
C PHE A 200 -18.65 -1.39 7.45
N LEU A 201 -18.86 -1.94 6.24
CA LEU A 201 -19.82 -1.43 5.27
C LEU A 201 -21.06 -2.32 5.12
N HIS A 202 -22.20 -1.69 4.83
CA HIS A 202 -23.39 -2.38 4.34
C HIS A 202 -23.17 -2.81 2.86
N PRO A 203 -23.81 -3.87 2.34
CA PRO A 203 -23.63 -4.35 0.96
C PRO A 203 -23.66 -3.26 -0.13
N HIS A 204 -24.62 -2.33 -0.09
CA HIS A 204 -24.66 -1.20 -1.04
C HIS A 204 -23.38 -0.33 -1.02
N ALA A 205 -22.78 -0.12 0.15
CA ALA A 205 -21.55 0.64 0.28
C ALA A 205 -20.30 -0.16 -0.16
N THR A 206 -20.41 -1.49 -0.23
CA THR A 206 -19.35 -2.37 -0.75
C THR A 206 -19.14 -2.16 -2.25
N LYS A 207 -20.22 -2.11 -3.04
CA LYS A 207 -20.13 -1.76 -4.47
C LYS A 207 -19.55 -0.36 -4.69
N MET A 208 -20.00 0.60 -3.88
CA MET A 208 -19.51 1.98 -3.96
C MET A 208 -18.00 2.10 -3.70
N ILE A 209 -17.44 1.36 -2.74
CA ILE A 209 -15.98 1.40 -2.52
C ILE A 209 -15.23 0.74 -3.67
N ASP A 210 -15.77 -0.31 -4.28
CA ASP A 210 -15.15 -0.93 -5.46
C ASP A 210 -15.05 0.03 -6.65
N GLU A 211 -16.15 0.71 -6.97
CA GLU A 211 -16.21 1.69 -8.06
C GLU A 211 -15.18 2.81 -7.85
N ILE A 212 -15.02 3.26 -6.61
CA ILE A 212 -14.00 4.26 -6.25
C ILE A 212 -12.59 3.70 -6.49
N LEU A 213 -12.32 2.48 -6.04
CA LEU A 213 -11.00 1.84 -6.20
C LEU A 213 -10.67 1.53 -7.67
N GLN A 214 -11.66 1.12 -8.45
CA GLN A 214 -11.53 0.97 -9.90
C GLN A 214 -11.20 2.31 -10.55
N SER A 215 -11.96 3.36 -10.23
CA SER A 215 -11.72 4.71 -10.76
C SER A 215 -10.33 5.22 -10.42
N ILE A 216 -9.78 4.87 -9.24
CA ILE A 216 -8.42 5.20 -8.82
C ILE A 216 -7.40 4.42 -9.67
N GLY A 217 -7.60 3.12 -9.85
CA GLY A 217 -6.71 2.29 -10.67
C GLY A 217 -6.68 2.69 -12.15
N GLU A 218 -7.75 3.30 -12.66
CA GLU A 218 -7.82 3.82 -14.04
C GLU A 218 -6.99 5.08 -14.27
N GLN A 219 -6.52 5.75 -13.21
CA GLN A 219 -5.69 6.93 -13.34
C GLN A 219 -4.26 6.57 -13.75
N GLU A 220 -3.63 7.47 -14.51
CA GLU A 220 -2.22 7.34 -14.88
C GLU A 220 -1.34 7.19 -13.64
N ASN A 221 -0.28 6.39 -13.75
CA ASN A 221 0.70 6.16 -12.68
C ASN A 221 0.06 5.76 -11.34
N THR A 222 -1.07 5.03 -11.38
CA THR A 222 -1.74 4.54 -10.18
C THR A 222 -1.95 3.03 -10.25
N LYS A 223 -1.74 2.34 -9.12
CA LYS A 223 -2.05 0.93 -8.97
C LYS A 223 -2.84 0.70 -7.70
N VAL A 224 -3.87 -0.13 -7.79
CA VAL A 224 -4.68 -0.54 -6.65
C VAL A 224 -4.58 -2.04 -6.45
N CYS A 225 -4.19 -2.46 -5.25
CA CYS A 225 -4.26 -3.85 -4.81
C CYS A 225 -5.10 -3.94 -3.55
N TYR A 226 -6.07 -4.85 -3.49
CA TYR A 226 -6.78 -5.11 -2.25
C TYR A 226 -7.04 -6.58 -2.00
N ALA A 227 -7.18 -6.91 -0.72
CA ALA A 227 -7.52 -8.24 -0.24
C ALA A 227 -8.95 -8.22 0.29
N THR A 228 -9.78 -9.19 -0.09
CA THR A 228 -11.19 -9.24 0.29
C THR A 228 -11.65 -10.68 0.57
N HIS A 229 -12.73 -10.82 1.33
CA HIS A 229 -13.49 -12.07 1.46
C HIS A 229 -14.77 -12.07 0.62
N SER A 230 -15.16 -10.90 0.12
CA SER A 230 -16.33 -10.75 -0.73
C SER A 230 -16.04 -11.28 -2.13
N THR A 231 -16.90 -12.15 -2.63
CA THR A 231 -16.92 -12.55 -4.04
C THR A 231 -17.66 -11.54 -4.91
N GLU A 232 -18.26 -10.51 -4.31
CA GLU A 232 -18.98 -9.43 -5.00
C GLU A 232 -18.06 -8.26 -5.41
N LEU A 233 -16.75 -8.35 -5.10
CA LEU A 233 -15.71 -7.34 -5.30
C LEU A 233 -14.60 -7.82 -6.25
#